data_AF-A0A955H2K1-F1
#
_entry.id   AF-A0A955H2K1-F1
#
_cell.length_a   1.000
_cell.length_b   1.000
_cell.length_c   1.000
_cell.angle_alpha   90.00
_cell.angle_beta   90.00
_cell.angle_gamma   90.00
#
_symmetry.space_group_name_H-M   'P 1'
#
loop_
_entity.id
_entity.type
_entity.pdbx_description
1 polymer ?
#
loop_
_entity_poly.entity_id
_entity_poly.type
_entity_poly.pdbx_seq_one_letter_code
_entity_poly.pdbx_strand_id
1 'polypeptide(L)'
;MKEVANWRRSKKSRLYIIGGLLLVVVLLGFFFESLRIWMIGVGVVLLVALGFEMSNTDVDLGKMVETGSISESIIKRDENGNALYGAMCEENVYNCGDFKTQPEAQEVYDTCETEEKRDRHGLDRDGDGVACQSLPAGA
;
A
#
# COMPACT_ATOMS: atom_id res chain seq x y z
N MET A 1 -3.44 -25.18 -1.04
CA MET A 1 -3.76 -23.86 -0.45
C MET A 1 -2.55 -22.94 -0.33
N LYS A 2 -1.37 -23.41 0.13
CA LYS A 2 -0.14 -22.60 0.23
C LYS A 2 0.28 -21.95 -1.09
N GLU A 3 0.12 -22.66 -2.22
CA GLU A 3 0.47 -22.10 -3.54
C GLU A 3 -0.44 -20.95 -3.99
N VAL A 4 -1.75 -21.06 -3.74
CA VAL A 4 -2.71 -20.01 -4.08
C VAL A 4 -2.46 -18.75 -3.22
N ALA A 5 -2.07 -18.93 -1.96
CA ALA A 5 -1.70 -17.82 -1.08
C ALA A 5 -0.47 -17.06 -1.58
N ASN A 6 0.53 -17.78 -2.12
CA ASN A 6 1.74 -17.16 -2.71
C ASN A 6 1.40 -16.36 -3.98
N TRP A 7 0.47 -16.85 -4.80
CA TRP A 7 0.01 -16.16 -6.00
C TRP A 7 -0.72 -14.86 -5.68
N ARG A 8 -1.46 -14.83 -4.56
CA ARG A 8 -2.15 -13.63 -4.08
C ARG A 8 -1.21 -12.57 -3.51
N ARG A 9 -0.02 -12.97 -3.05
CA ARG A 9 0.97 -12.08 -2.44
C ARG A 9 1.97 -11.53 -3.46
N SER A 10 2.19 -12.24 -4.56
CA SER A 10 3.13 -11.80 -5.60
C SER A 10 2.53 -10.69 -6.49
N LYS A 11 3.18 -9.51 -6.52
CA LYS A 11 2.84 -8.41 -7.43
C LYS A 11 2.78 -8.85 -8.90
N LYS A 12 3.74 -9.65 -9.34
CA LYS A 12 3.77 -10.15 -10.74
C LYS A 12 2.54 -11.00 -11.04
N SER A 13 2.17 -11.91 -10.15
CA SER A 13 0.98 -12.73 -10.31
C SER A 13 -0.30 -11.89 -10.36
N ARG A 14 -0.45 -10.90 -9.47
CA ARG A 14 -1.60 -10.00 -9.46
C ARG A 14 -1.73 -9.22 -10.77
N LEU A 15 -0.62 -8.69 -11.29
CA LEU A 15 -0.59 -8.00 -12.59
C LEU A 15 -0.99 -8.91 -13.75
N TYR A 16 -0.47 -10.15 -13.81
CA TYR A 16 -0.87 -11.11 -14.84
C TYR A 16 -2.35 -11.47 -14.76
N ILE A 17 -2.90 -11.63 -13.55
CA ILE A 17 -4.33 -11.92 -13.36
C ILE A 17 -5.20 -10.74 -13.83
N ILE A 18 -4.88 -9.51 -13.41
CA ILE A 18 -5.63 -8.32 -13.82
C ILE A 18 -5.55 -8.13 -15.34
N GLY A 19 -4.36 -8.27 -15.93
CA GLY A 19 -4.17 -8.18 -17.38
C GLY A 19 -4.94 -9.26 -18.14
N GLY A 20 -4.95 -10.50 -17.64
CA GLY A 20 -5.73 -11.59 -18.20
C GLY A 20 -7.24 -11.34 -18.13
N LEU A 21 -7.74 -10.83 -17.01
CA LEU A 21 -9.15 -10.46 -16.85
C LEU A 21 -9.55 -9.32 -17.79
N LEU A 22 -8.72 -8.29 -17.95
CA LEU A 22 -8.94 -7.21 -18.91
C LEU A 22 -9.05 -7.75 -20.34
N LEU A 23 -8.16 -8.66 -20.74
CA LEU A 23 -8.21 -9.29 -22.07
C LEU A 23 -9.53 -10.04 -22.27
N VAL A 24 -9.96 -10.85 -21.30
CA VAL A 24 -11.23 -11.57 -21.37
C VAL A 24 -12.41 -10.59 -21.49
N VAL A 25 -12.38 -9.50 -20.71
CA VAL A 25 -13.42 -8.47 -20.72
C VAL A 25 -13.55 -7.81 -22.09
N VAL A 26 -12.42 -7.47 -22.71
CA VAL A 26 -12.36 -6.88 -24.05
C VAL A 26 -12.90 -7.87 -25.09
N LEU A 27 -12.49 -9.13 -25.05
CA LEU A 27 -12.97 -10.15 -25.98
C LEU A 27 -14.48 -10.36 -25.86
N LEU A 28 -15.00 -10.51 -24.63
CA LEU A 28 -16.44 -10.68 -24.41
C LEU A 28 -17.24 -9.44 -24.86
N GLY A 29 -16.76 -8.23 -24.59
CA GLY A 29 -17.43 -7.00 -25.03
C GLY A 29 -17.40 -6.78 -26.55
N PHE A 30 -16.38 -7.31 -27.22
CA PHE A 30 -16.28 -7.30 -28.68
C PHE A 30 -17.26 -8.28 -29.32
N PHE A 31 -17.29 -9.54 -28.86
CA PHE A 31 -18.10 -10.62 -29.47
C PHE A 31 -19.57 -10.64 -29.01
N PHE A 32 -19.92 -10.06 -27.86
CA PHE A 32 -21.28 -10.11 -27.30
C PHE A 32 -21.86 -8.72 -27.02
N GLU A 33 -22.63 -8.18 -27.96
CA GLU A 33 -23.19 -6.82 -27.88
C GLU A 33 -24.13 -6.61 -26.70
N SER A 34 -24.91 -7.64 -26.33
CA SER A 34 -25.82 -7.60 -25.18
C SER A 34 -25.10 -7.45 -23.83
N LEU A 35 -23.81 -7.82 -23.75
CA LEU A 35 -23.00 -7.69 -22.54
C LEU A 35 -22.10 -6.46 -22.56
N ARG A 36 -21.93 -5.80 -23.71
CA ARG A 36 -20.90 -4.77 -23.95
C ARG A 36 -20.89 -3.65 -22.89
N ILE A 37 -22.05 -3.12 -22.50
CA ILE A 37 -22.15 -2.04 -21.50
C ILE A 37 -21.67 -2.53 -20.12
N TRP A 38 -22.07 -3.74 -19.71
CA TRP A 38 -21.58 -4.35 -18.48
C TRP A 38 -20.08 -4.60 -18.52
N MET A 39 -19.57 -5.08 -19.67
CA MET A 39 -18.13 -5.29 -19.87
C MET A 39 -17.33 -3.99 -19.79
N ILE A 40 -17.87 -2.87 -20.29
CA ILE A 40 -17.24 -1.55 -20.14
C ILE A 40 -17.14 -1.18 -18.65
N GLY A 41 -18.22 -1.34 -17.89
CA GLY A 41 -18.22 -1.06 -16.44
C GLY A 41 -17.18 -1.89 -15.68
N VAL A 42 -17.16 -3.21 -15.92
CA VAL A 42 -16.15 -4.10 -15.34
C VAL A 42 -14.74 -3.72 -15.79
N GLY A 43 -14.57 -3.37 -17.07
CA GLY A 43 -13.30 -2.91 -17.63
C GLY A 43 -12.75 -1.68 -16.94
N VAL A 44 -13.59 -0.68 -16.67
CA VAL A 44 -13.20 0.52 -15.91
C VAL A 44 -12.72 0.16 -14.51
N VAL A 45 -13.44 -0.71 -13.80
CA VAL A 45 -13.03 -1.16 -12.45
C VAL A 45 -11.68 -1.88 -12.49
N LEU A 46 -11.47 -2.76 -13.47
CA LEU A 46 -10.20 -3.47 -13.63
C LEU A 46 -9.05 -2.54 -14.02
N LEU A 47 -9.29 -1.49 -14.81
CA LEU A 47 -8.28 -0.49 -15.15
C LEU A 47 -7.87 0.34 -13.92
N VAL A 48 -8.82 0.71 -13.06
CA VAL A 48 -8.50 1.36 -11.77
C VAL A 48 -7.67 0.43 -10.90
N ALA A 49 -8.07 -0.85 -10.78
CA ALA A 49 -7.30 -1.84 -10.03
C ALA A 49 -5.89 -2.03 -10.59
N LEU A 50 -5.73 -2.04 -11.93
CA LEU A 50 -4.42 -2.09 -12.58
C LEU A 50 -3.58 -0.86 -12.21
N GLY A 51 -4.16 0.33 -12.21
CA GLY A 51 -3.51 1.57 -11.80
C GLY A 51 -2.91 1.47 -10.40
N PHE A 52 -3.74 1.09 -9.42
CA PHE A 52 -3.30 0.89 -8.03
C PHE A 52 -2.25 -0.21 -7.87
N GLU A 53 -2.34 -1.27 -8.67
CA GLU A 53 -1.33 -2.34 -8.67
C GLU A 53 0.02 -1.87 -9.20
N MET A 54 0.03 -1.06 -10.26
CA MET A 54 1.28 -0.55 -10.84
C MET A 54 1.94 0.47 -9.92
N SER A 55 1.17 1.40 -9.35
CA SER A 55 1.68 2.48 -8.50
C SER A 55 2.06 2.03 -7.09
N ASN A 56 1.78 0.78 -6.70
CA ASN A 56 1.90 0.31 -5.31
C ASN A 56 1.16 1.24 -4.34
N THR A 57 0.03 1.81 -4.74
CA THR A 57 -0.76 2.67 -3.86
C THR A 57 -2.04 1.96 -3.43
N ASP A 58 -2.58 2.35 -2.29
CA ASP A 58 -3.93 2.03 -1.86
C ASP A 58 -4.65 3.30 -1.38
N VAL A 59 -5.95 3.19 -1.16
CA VAL A 59 -6.78 4.28 -0.62
C VAL A 59 -7.20 3.91 0.80
N ASP A 60 -6.81 4.73 1.76
CA ASP A 60 -7.27 4.66 3.14
C ASP A 60 -8.69 5.22 3.24
N LEU A 61 -9.68 4.33 3.29
CA LEU A 61 -11.09 4.72 3.40
C LEU A 61 -11.41 5.44 4.72
N GLY A 62 -10.68 5.15 5.80
CA GLY A 62 -10.86 5.85 7.08
C GLY A 62 -10.45 7.31 6.94
N LYS A 63 -9.21 7.53 6.45
CA LYS A 63 -8.69 8.88 6.22
C LYS A 63 -9.50 9.66 5.18
N MET A 64 -10.00 8.98 4.14
CA MET A 64 -10.89 9.59 3.14
C MET A 64 -12.22 10.05 3.76
N VAL A 65 -12.80 9.28 4.67
CA VAL A 65 -14.04 9.64 5.38
C VAL A 65 -13.80 10.79 6.36
N GLU A 66 -12.64 10.82 7.03
CA GLU A 66 -12.28 11.89 7.97
C GLU A 66 -12.00 13.23 7.27
N THR A 67 -11.22 13.24 6.18
CA THR A 67 -10.76 14.47 5.54
C THR A 67 -11.59 14.87 4.32
N GLY A 68 -12.37 13.94 3.75
CA GLY A 68 -13.06 14.14 2.48
C GLY A 68 -12.12 14.26 1.27
N SER A 69 -10.82 14.01 1.43
CA SER A 69 -9.79 14.22 0.40
C SER A 69 -9.19 12.90 -0.09
N ILE A 70 -9.35 12.63 -1.38
CA ILE A 70 -8.76 11.43 -2.01
C ILE A 70 -7.23 11.52 -1.99
N SER A 71 -6.65 12.67 -2.30
CA SER A 71 -5.18 12.85 -2.35
C SER A 71 -4.50 12.56 -1.01
N GLU A 72 -5.15 12.92 0.10
CA GLU A 72 -4.61 12.71 1.44
C GLU A 72 -4.76 11.27 1.95
N SER A 73 -5.74 10.55 1.38
CA SER A 73 -6.02 9.14 1.68
C SER A 73 -5.16 8.15 0.88
N ILE A 74 -4.34 8.60 -0.07
CA ILE A 74 -3.45 7.70 -0.81
C ILE A 74 -2.30 7.26 0.09
N ILE A 75 -2.16 5.95 0.27
CA ILE A 75 -1.07 5.32 1.03
C ILE A 75 -0.20 4.48 0.08
N LYS A 76 1.11 4.42 0.33
CA LYS A 76 2.02 3.55 -0.43
C LYS A 76 2.02 2.13 0.16
N ARG A 77 2.49 1.16 -0.61
CA ARG A 77 2.77 -0.21 -0.17
C ARG A 77 4.25 -0.53 -0.29
N ASP A 78 4.72 -1.41 0.59
CA ASP A 78 6.05 -2.02 0.46
C ASP A 78 6.11 -3.08 -0.65
N GLU A 79 7.29 -3.67 -0.82
CA GLU A 79 7.54 -4.78 -1.74
C GLU A 79 6.78 -6.07 -1.40
N ASN A 80 6.33 -6.21 -0.14
CA ASN A 80 5.58 -7.34 0.36
C ASN A 80 4.06 -7.17 0.21
N GLY A 81 3.61 -5.97 -0.20
CA GLY A 81 2.21 -5.60 -0.39
C GLY A 81 1.52 -5.10 0.88
N ASN A 82 2.26 -4.84 1.95
CA ASN A 82 1.75 -4.22 3.17
C ASN A 82 1.57 -2.72 2.95
N ALA A 83 0.50 -2.17 3.49
CA ALA A 83 0.22 -0.74 3.42
C ALA A 83 1.04 0.04 4.45
N LEU A 84 1.68 1.11 3.99
CA LEU A 84 2.52 2.00 4.80
C LEU A 84 1.64 3.09 5.42
N TYR A 85 0.75 2.69 6.34
CA TYR A 85 -0.12 3.63 7.05
C TYR A 85 0.73 4.59 7.88
N GLY A 86 0.67 5.89 7.57
CA GLY A 86 1.39 6.91 8.33
C GLY A 86 2.92 6.86 8.23
N ALA A 87 3.50 6.11 7.28
CA ALA A 87 4.95 5.96 7.10
C ALA A 87 5.39 6.34 5.67
N MET A 88 5.81 7.59 5.48
CA MET A 88 6.52 8.07 4.29
C MET A 88 8.03 7.73 4.30
N CYS A 89 8.39 6.51 3.87
CA CYS A 89 9.77 6.02 3.92
C CYS A 89 10.72 6.53 2.79
N GLU A 90 10.25 7.44 1.92
CA GLU A 90 11.08 8.01 0.85
C GLU A 90 11.76 9.32 1.24
N GLU A 91 11.18 10.05 2.19
CA GLU A 91 11.65 11.36 2.62
C GLU A 91 11.91 11.34 4.12
N ASN A 92 12.84 12.15 4.61
CA ASN A 92 13.05 12.27 6.06
C ASN A 92 12.03 13.25 6.66
N VAL A 93 10.81 12.77 6.91
CA VAL A 93 9.67 13.62 7.34
C VAL A 93 9.18 13.37 8.77
N TYR A 94 9.64 12.29 9.42
CA TYR A 94 9.31 12.00 10.82
C TYR A 94 10.49 12.22 11.74
N ASN A 95 10.18 12.52 12.99
CA ASN A 95 11.07 12.51 14.14
C ASN A 95 10.29 12.05 15.38
N CYS A 96 10.98 11.81 16.50
CA CYS A 96 10.32 11.33 17.72
C CYS A 96 9.22 12.25 18.28
N GLY A 97 9.19 13.53 17.93
CA GLY A 97 8.14 14.47 18.34
C GLY A 97 6.81 14.28 17.62
N ASP A 98 6.80 13.53 16.51
CA ASP A 98 5.58 13.24 15.74
C ASP A 98 4.74 12.10 16.34
N PHE A 99 5.29 11.38 17.32
CA PHE A 99 4.67 10.21 17.94
C PHE A 99 4.33 10.49 19.41
N LYS A 100 3.20 9.94 19.87
CA LYS A 100 2.78 10.06 21.27
C LYS A 100 3.36 8.93 22.12
N THR A 101 3.59 7.77 21.51
CA THR A 101 4.08 6.57 22.20
C THR A 101 5.23 5.92 21.45
N GLN A 102 6.08 5.19 22.19
CA GLN A 102 7.20 4.45 21.63
C GLN A 102 6.75 3.38 20.62
N PRO A 103 5.66 2.60 20.85
CA PRO A 103 5.17 1.64 19.86
C PRO A 103 4.76 2.28 18.52
N GLU A 104 4.15 3.46 18.53
CA GLU A 104 3.81 4.20 17.29
C GLU A 104 5.07 4.56 16.50
N ALA A 105 6.12 5.02 17.18
CA ALA A 105 7.39 5.32 16.53
C ALA A 105 8.09 4.05 16.02
N GLN A 106 8.01 2.95 16.77
CA GLN A 106 8.57 1.66 16.39
C GLN A 106 7.90 1.11 15.13
N GLU A 107 6.58 1.25 14.99
CA GLU A 107 5.87 0.80 13.80
C GLU A 107 6.39 1.52 12.54
N VAL A 108 6.61 2.84 12.60
CA VAL A 108 7.19 3.60 11.49
C VAL A 108 8.65 3.21 11.24
N TYR A 109 9.44 3.00 12.29
CA TYR A 109 10.82 2.53 12.18
C TYR A 109 10.89 1.18 11.46
N ASP A 110 10.20 0.15 11.97
CA ASP A 110 10.17 -1.20 11.42
C ASP A 110 9.64 -1.21 9.98
N THR A 111 8.66 -0.34 9.69
CA THR A 111 8.05 -0.22 8.37
C THR A 111 8.98 0.42 7.34
N CYS A 112 9.81 1.38 7.76
CA CYS A 112 10.75 2.08 6.89
C CYS A 112 12.16 1.50 6.89
N GLU A 113 12.47 0.60 7.81
CA GLU A 113 13.76 -0.08 7.89
C GLU A 113 13.91 -1.10 6.75
N THR A 114 14.82 -0.82 5.83
CA THR A 114 15.25 -1.76 4.79
C THR A 114 16.78 -1.80 4.73
N GLU A 115 17.36 -2.83 4.10
CA GLU A 115 18.83 -2.93 3.96
C GLU A 115 19.47 -1.67 3.33
N GLU A 116 18.71 -0.98 2.46
CA GLU A 116 19.16 0.23 1.76
C GLU A 116 18.84 1.53 2.52
N LYS A 117 17.97 1.49 3.54
CA LYS A 117 17.40 2.69 4.19
C LYS A 117 17.27 2.56 5.70
N ARG A 118 18.29 2.03 6.37
CA ARG A 118 18.32 1.98 7.84
C ARG A 118 18.17 3.36 8.47
N ASP A 119 17.26 3.45 9.43
CA ASP A 119 16.95 4.63 10.23
C ASP A 119 16.88 5.96 9.44
N ARG A 120 16.18 5.96 8.29
CA ARG A 120 16.06 7.17 7.43
C ARG A 120 15.54 8.39 8.20
N HIS A 121 14.65 8.16 9.15
CA HIS A 121 13.97 9.18 9.93
C HIS A 121 14.76 9.61 11.18
N GLY A 122 15.87 8.93 11.52
CA GLY A 122 16.63 9.25 12.72
C GLY A 122 15.84 8.97 14.00
N LEU A 123 14.98 7.96 13.99
CA LEU A 123 14.15 7.55 15.12
C LEU A 123 14.95 6.68 16.11
N ASP A 124 15.97 5.96 15.64
CA ASP A 124 16.87 5.09 16.42
C ASP A 124 18.32 5.58 16.31
N ARG A 125 18.65 6.62 17.08
CA ARG A 125 19.94 7.34 16.93
C ARG A 125 21.13 6.57 17.50
N ASP A 126 20.91 5.71 18.48
CA ASP A 126 21.91 4.84 19.07
C ASP A 126 22.06 3.52 18.32
N GLY A 127 21.10 3.17 17.45
CA GLY A 127 21.19 2.07 16.50
C GLY A 127 21.02 0.71 17.16
N ASP A 128 20.23 0.65 18.23
CA ASP A 128 19.98 -0.58 18.98
C ASP A 128 18.72 -1.34 18.49
N GLY A 129 18.04 -0.80 17.49
CA GLY A 129 16.81 -1.32 16.91
C GLY A 129 15.55 -0.84 17.62
N VAL A 130 15.66 0.02 18.63
CA VAL A 130 14.52 0.54 19.40
C VAL A 130 14.32 2.03 19.09
N ALA A 131 13.26 2.32 18.34
CA ALA A 131 12.94 3.69 17.96
C ALA A 131 12.44 4.50 19.16
N CYS A 132 12.94 5.74 19.27
CA CYS A 132 12.44 6.78 20.16
C CYS A 132 12.19 6.30 21.61
N GLN A 133 13.16 5.60 22.21
CA GLN A 133 13.07 4.97 23.54
C GLN A 133 12.64 5.94 24.67
N SER A 134 12.76 7.26 24.48
CA SER A 134 12.32 8.28 25.42
C SER A 134 10.79 8.48 25.49
N LEU A 135 10.04 7.96 24.51
CA LEU A 135 8.59 8.08 24.48
C LEU A 135 7.91 7.10 25.45
N PRO A 136 6.70 7.41 25.94
CA PRO A 136 5.93 6.48 26.76
C PRO A 136 5.66 5.16 26.05
N ALA A 137 5.68 4.03 26.77
CA ALA A 137 5.46 2.69 26.19
C ALA A 137 4.04 2.41 25.66
N GLY A 138 3.14 3.41 25.69
CA GLY A 138 1.71 3.21 25.45
C GLY A 138 0.97 2.71 26.70
N ALA A 139 -0.36 2.84 26.71
CA ALA A 139 -1.23 2.40 27.79
C ALA A 139 -1.94 1.09 27.42
#